data_AF-A0A101CZK3-F1
#
_entry.id   AF-A0A101CZK3-F1
#
_cell.length_a   1.000
_cell.length_b   1.000
_cell.length_c   1.000
_cell.angle_alpha   90.00
_cell.angle_beta   90.00
_cell.angle_gamma   90.00
#
_symmetry.space_group_name_H-M   'P 1'
#
loop_
_entity.id
_entity.type
_entity.pdbx_description
1 polymer ?
#
loop_
_entity_poly.entity_id
_entity_poly.type
_entity_poly.pdbx_seq_one_letter_code
_entity_poly.pdbx_strand_id
1 'polypeptide(L)' 'MGLILLAFGLVLIVEGLAYALAPSLVERMLEALRALPESARRNVGLLCVVTGLILLWGAYQLGF' A
#
# COMPACT_ATOMS: atom_id res chain seq x y z
N MET A 1 -21.28 5.23 -0.87
CA MET A 1 -21.09 4.46 0.37
C MET A 1 -20.56 3.04 0.12
N GLY A 2 -21.18 2.24 -0.76
CA GLY A 2 -20.72 0.85 -1.03
C GLY A 2 -19.28 0.71 -1.55
N LEU A 3 -18.83 1.63 -2.42
CA LEU A 3 -17.45 1.63 -2.93
C LEU A 3 -16.39 1.81 -1.82
N ILE A 4 -16.70 2.57 -0.77
CA ILE A 4 -15.79 2.78 0.36
C ILE A 4 -15.63 1.48 1.14
N LEU A 5 -16.75 0.77 1.39
CA LEU A 5 -16.72 -0.53 2.06
C LEU A 5 -15.98 -1.58 1.22
N LEU A 6 -16.17 -1.57 -0.10
CA LEU A 6 -15.45 -2.45 -1.02
C LEU A 6 -13.94 -2.18 -0.99
N ALA A 7 -13.53 -0.91 -1.13
CA ALA A 7 -12.13 -0.52 -1.12
C ALA A 7 -11.46 -0.90 0.22
N PHE A 8 -12.11 -0.60 1.35
CA PHE A 8 -11.61 -1.00 2.67
C PHE A 8 -11.56 -2.52 2.82
N GLY A 9 -12.59 -3.25 2.40
CA GLY A 9 -12.63 -4.71 2.48
C GLY A 9 -11.50 -5.36 1.69
N LEU A 10 -11.25 -4.88 0.46
CA LEU A 10 -10.14 -5.36 -0.37
C LEU A 10 -8.78 -5.09 0.28
N VAL A 11 -8.56 -3.89 0.81
CA VAL A 11 -7.32 -3.56 1.54
C VAL A 11 -7.12 -4.50 2.74
N LEU A 12 -8.17 -4.73 3.54
CA LEU A 12 -8.08 -5.64 4.69
C LEU A 12 -7.79 -7.09 4.29
N ILE A 13 -8.37 -7.57 3.19
CA ILE A 13 -8.09 -8.92 2.67
C ILE A 13 -6.63 -9.00 2.22
N VAL A 14 -6.15 -8.05 1.41
CA VAL A 14 -4.77 -8.07 0.89
C VAL A 14 -3.74 -7.96 2.02
N GLU A 15 -3.93 -7.03 2.95
CA GLU A 15 -3.08 -6.86 4.14
C GLU A 15 -3.13 -8.12 5.03
N GLY A 16 -4.33 -8.63 5.32
CA GLY A 16 -4.53 -9.84 6.12
C GLY A 16 -3.85 -11.07 5.52
N LEU A 17 -3.89 -11.21 4.20
CA LEU A 17 -3.20 -12.30 3.49
C LEU A 17 -1.69 -12.17 3.60
N ALA A 18 -1.14 -10.95 3.50
CA ALA A 18 0.30 -10.74 3.68
C ALA A 18 0.75 -11.21 5.08
N TYR A 19 -0.01 -10.89 6.13
CA TYR A 19 0.28 -11.36 7.49
C TYR A 19 0.07 -12.87 7.68
N ALA A 20 -0.98 -13.45 7.07
CA ALA A 20 -1.31 -14.86 7.24
C ALA A 20 -0.40 -15.81 6.46
N LEU A 21 -0.03 -15.45 5.22
CA LEU A 21 0.72 -16.33 4.32
C LEU A 21 2.24 -16.12 4.42
N ALA A 22 2.70 -14.89 4.67
CA ALA A 22 4.11 -14.55 4.64
C ALA A 22 4.51 -13.57 5.76
N PRO A 23 4.33 -13.93 7.05
CA PRO A 23 4.66 -13.05 8.17
C PRO A 23 6.15 -12.63 8.18
N SER A 24 7.06 -13.53 7.78
CA SER A 24 8.50 -13.24 7.71
C SER A 24 8.89 -12.24 6.62
N LEU A 25 8.07 -12.09 5.56
CA LEU A 25 8.28 -11.08 4.53
C LEU A 25 7.99 -9.69 5.09
N VAL A 26 6.89 -9.56 5.83
CA VAL A 26 6.49 -8.31 6.50
C VAL A 26 7.58 -7.84 7.46
N GLU A 27 8.10 -8.74 8.30
CA GLU A 27 9.18 -8.42 9.25
C GLU A 27 10.43 -7.90 8.52
N ARG A 28 10.87 -8.58 7.46
CA ARG A 28 12.01 -8.15 6.65
C ARG A 28 11.78 -6.80 5.97
N MET A 29 10.57 -6.53 5.48
CA MET A 29 10.23 -5.23 4.91
C MET A 29 10.29 -4.12 5.96
N LEU A 30 9.81 -4.38 7.18
CA LEU A 30 9.88 -3.43 8.29
C LEU A 30 11.32 -3.17 8.73
N GLU A 31 12.17 -4.19 8.77
CA GLU A 31 13.61 -4.05 9.03
C GLU A 31 14.29 -3.20 7.95
N ALA A 32 14.01 -3.47 6.67
CA ALA A 32 14.54 -2.67 5.57
C ALA A 32 14.10 -1.21 5.65
N LEU A 33 12.83 -0.94 5.95
CA LEU A 33 12.31 0.41 6.16
C LEU A 33 12.92 1.08 7.39
N ARG A 34 13.23 0.31 8.43
CA ARG A 34 13.91 0.80 9.64
C ARG A 34 15.36 1.20 9.37
N ALA A 35 16.05 0.48 8.50
CA ALA A 35 17.43 0.79 8.11
C ALA A 35 17.58 2.06 7.26
N LEU A 36 16.48 2.55 6.64
CA LEU A 36 16.50 3.78 5.87
C LEU A 36 16.58 5.03 6.76
N PRO A 37 17.34 6.07 6.35
CA PRO A 37 17.29 7.38 7.01
C PRO A 37 15.91 8.01 6.87
N GLU A 38 15.53 8.87 7.81
CA GLU A 38 14.19 9.45 7.91
C GLU A 38 13.75 10.16 6.62
N SER A 39 14.66 10.89 5.97
CA SER A 39 14.41 11.57 4.69
C SER A 39 14.07 10.58 3.56
N ALA A 40 14.78 9.46 3.47
CA ALA A 40 14.52 8.42 2.48
C ALA A 40 13.18 7.71 2.77
N ARG A 41 12.90 7.40 4.04
CA ARG A 41 11.60 6.79 4.44
C ARG A 41 10.43 7.70 4.05
N ARG A 42 10.55 9.01 4.28
CA ARG A 42 9.53 9.99 3.85
C ARG A 42 9.36 10.01 2.34
N ASN A 43 10.45 9.97 1.59
CA ASN A 43 10.40 9.94 0.13
C ASN A 43 9.72 8.66 -0.40
N VAL A 44 9.98 7.50 0.20
CA VAL A 44 9.28 6.26 -0.14
C VAL A 44 7.77 6.40 0.10
N GLY A 45 7.37 6.95 1.25
CA GLY A 45 5.95 7.21 1.54
C GLY A 45 5.30 8.15 0.52
N LEU A 46 5.98 9.24 0.16
CA LEU A 46 5.51 10.18 -0.86
C LEU A 46 5.38 9.51 -2.23
N LEU A 47 6.34 8.68 -2.63
CA LEU A 47 6.29 7.92 -3.87
C LEU A 47 5.10 6.94 -3.88
N CYS A 48 4.83 6.25 -2.77
CA CYS A 48 3.66 5.38 -2.64
C CYS A 48 2.34 6.16 -2.84
N VAL A 49 2.22 7.33 -2.21
CA VAL A 49 1.02 8.19 -2.35
C VAL A 49 0.85 8.67 -3.79
N VAL A 50 1.91 9.20 -4.40
CA VAL A 50 1.86 9.72 -5.78
C VAL A 50 1.54 8.60 -6.77
N THR A 51 2.17 7.43 -6.61
CA THR A 51 1.89 6.27 -7.47
C THR A 51 0.45 5.78 -7.29
N GLY A 52 -0.04 5.69 -6.06
CA GLY A 52 -1.43 5.32 -5.78
C GLY A 52 -2.43 6.29 -6.40
N LEU A 53 -2.15 7.60 -6.35
CA LEU A 53 -2.97 8.62 -7.00
C LEU A 53 -2.98 8.46 -8.52
N ILE A 54 -1.81 8.22 -9.14
CA ILE A 54 -1.70 8.01 -10.59
C ILE A 54 -2.50 6.76 -11.01
N LEU A 55 -2.43 5.67 -10.24
CA LEU A 55 -3.19 4.46 -10.52
C LEU A 55 -4.70 4.67 -10.41
N LEU A 56 -5.17 5.36 -9.35
CA LEU A 56 -6.58 5.70 -9.20
C LEU A 56 -7.07 6.61 -10.32
N TRP A 57 -6.27 7.60 -10.70
CA TRP A 57 -6.58 8.50 -11.81
C TRP A 57 -6.65 7.72 -13.13
N GLY A 58 -5.68 6.83 -13.39
CA GLY A 58 -5.68 5.97 -14.57
C GLY A 58 -6.90 5.06 -14.62
N ALA A 59 -7.28 4.44 -13.51
CA ALA A 59 -8.49 3.62 -13.41
C ALA A 59 -9.75 4.43 -13.71
N TYR A 60 -9.85 5.64 -13.15
CA TYR A 60 -10.96 6.55 -13.42
C TYR A 60 -11.06 6.93 -14.91
N GLN A 61 -9.93 7.22 -15.57
CA GLN A 61 -9.89 7.52 -17.01
C GLN A 61 -10.31 6.33 -17.89
N LEU A 62 -10.12 5.10 -17.40
CA LEU A 62 -10.55 3.87 -18.07
C LEU A 62 -12.05 3.56 -17.86
N GLY A 63 -12.78 4.41 -17.13
CA GLY A 63 -14.21 4.29 -16.90
C GLY A 63 -14.60 3.43 -15.70
N PHE A 64 -13.68 3.21 -14.76
CA PHE A 64 -13.99 2.67 -13.43
C PHE A 64 -14.49 3.75 -12.45
#